data_AF-A0A932W6T1-F1
#
_entry.id   AF-A0A932W6T1-F1
#
_cell.length_a   1.000
_cell.length_b   1.000
_cell.length_c   1.000
_cell.angle_alpha   90.00
_cell.angle_beta   90.00
_cell.angle_gamma   90.00
#
_symmetry.space_group_name_H-M   'P 1'
#
loop_
_entity.id
_entity.type
_entity.pdbx_description
1 polymer ?
#
loop_
_entity_poly.entity_id
_entity_poly.type
_entity_poly.pdbx_seq_one_letter_code
_entity_poly.pdbx_strand_id
1 'polypeptide(L)'
;MIGAVAFAMATGGYPSFSPEAEVGVALPCIVMLGIVVFSPPERRPAPRRIPAVGWVAWSVPVVVFSALELVNSLGFDSAPEHPTWSVLMDPVLAWPPARMVAIFLWLVAGWELVRR
;
A
#
# COMPACT_ATOMS: atom_id res chain seq x y z
N MET A 1 -1.40 -5.58 -17.81
CA MET A 1 -0.12 -5.62 -17.07
C MET A 1 0.86 -4.55 -17.55
N ILE A 2 1.10 -4.37 -18.86
CA ILE A 2 2.02 -3.33 -19.39
C ILE A 2 1.68 -1.93 -18.86
N GLY A 3 0.39 -1.56 -18.84
CA GLY A 3 -0.04 -0.25 -18.29
C GLY A 3 0.29 -0.07 -16.80
N ALA A 4 0.18 -1.13 -15.99
CA ALA A 4 0.53 -1.08 -14.56
C ALA A 4 2.05 -0.92 -14.35
N VAL A 5 2.86 -1.56 -15.19
CA VAL A 5 4.33 -1.39 -15.17
C VAL A 5 4.71 0.04 -15.56
N ALA A 6 4.16 0.55 -16.66
CA ALA A 6 4.43 1.91 -17.12
C ALA A 6 4.01 2.95 -16.08
N PHE A 7 2.84 2.76 -15.45
CA PHE A 7 2.37 3.62 -14.37
C PHE A 7 3.29 3.56 -13.15
N ALA A 8 3.70 2.36 -12.73
CA ALA A 8 4.59 2.17 -11.60
C ALA A 8 5.97 2.81 -11.83
N MET A 9 6.50 2.72 -13.07
CA MET A 9 7.74 3.39 -13.46
C MET A 9 7.61 4.92 -13.43
N ALA A 10 6.52 5.47 -13.98
CA ALA A 10 6.28 6.90 -13.98
C ALA A 10 6.14 7.45 -12.54
N THR A 11 5.24 6.86 -11.75
CA THR A 11 4.96 7.32 -10.39
C THR A 11 6.12 7.05 -9.44
N GLY A 12 6.78 5.90 -9.54
CA GLY A 12 7.95 5.57 -8.71
C GLY A 12 9.17 6.44 -9.00
N GLY A 13 9.22 7.09 -10.18
CA GLY A 13 10.25 8.05 -10.55
C GLY A 13 10.18 9.38 -9.79
N TYR A 14 9.02 9.75 -9.26
CA TYR A 14 8.87 10.98 -8.47
C TYR A 14 9.60 10.90 -7.12
N PRO A 15 10.05 12.03 -6.56
CA PRO A 15 10.58 12.06 -5.19
C PRO A 15 9.58 11.51 -4.18
N SER A 16 10.08 10.86 -3.13
CA SER A 16 9.21 10.39 -2.05
C SER A 16 8.50 11.57 -1.38
N PHE A 17 7.23 11.41 -1.03
CA PHE A 17 6.38 12.43 -0.42
C PHE A 17 6.23 13.74 -1.24
N SER A 18 6.41 13.68 -2.56
CA SER A 18 6.05 14.80 -3.44
C SER A 18 4.55 14.77 -3.77
N PRO A 19 3.92 15.91 -4.09
CA PRO A 19 2.52 15.95 -4.50
C PRO A 19 2.21 15.03 -5.70
N GLU A 20 3.14 14.91 -6.64
CA GLU A 20 3.01 14.03 -7.81
C GLU A 20 3.00 12.55 -7.41
N ALA A 21 3.86 12.17 -6.46
CA ALA A 21 3.88 10.81 -5.92
C ALA A 21 2.58 10.50 -5.16
N GLU A 22 2.07 11.43 -4.36
CA GLU A 22 0.80 11.28 -3.64
C GLU A 22 -0.38 11.11 -4.59
N VAL A 23 -0.50 11.98 -5.61
CA VAL A 23 -1.51 11.86 -6.65
C VAL A 23 -1.38 10.53 -7.39
N GLY A 24 -0.16 10.12 -7.72
CA GLY A 24 0.10 8.86 -8.40
C GLY A 24 -0.28 7.63 -7.57
N VAL A 25 -0.17 7.67 -6.25
CA VAL A 25 -0.62 6.57 -5.37
C VAL A 25 -2.14 6.60 -5.15
N ALA A 26 -2.74 7.78 -5.03
CA ALA A 26 -4.18 7.94 -4.79
C ALA A 26 -5.04 7.64 -6.04
N LEU A 27 -4.56 8.01 -7.22
CA LEU A 27 -5.30 7.90 -8.48
C LEU A 27 -5.78 6.45 -8.77
N PRO A 28 -4.93 5.41 -8.66
CA PRO A 28 -5.38 4.03 -8.82
C PRO A 28 -6.50 3.63 -7.86
N CYS A 29 -6.47 4.09 -6.61
CA CYS A 29 -7.51 3.79 -5.63
C CYS A 29 -8.85 4.38 -6.06
N ILE A 30 -8.87 5.64 -6.52
CA ILE A 30 -10.07 6.31 -7.01
C ILE A 30 -10.61 5.61 -8.27
N VAL A 31 -9.72 5.29 -9.22
CA VAL A 31 -10.10 4.60 -10.46
C VAL A 31 -10.68 3.22 -10.17
N MET A 32 -10.03 2.43 -9.31
CA MET A 32 -10.51 1.10 -8.93
C MET A 32 -11.85 1.16 -8.19
N LEU A 33 -12.03 2.13 -7.29
CA LEU A 33 -13.30 2.37 -6.61
C LEU A 33 -14.41 2.71 -7.63
N GLY A 34 -14.11 3.60 -8.58
CA GLY A 34 -15.03 3.94 -9.68
C GLY A 34 -15.41 2.72 -10.53
N ILE A 35 -14.44 1.88 -10.89
CA ILE A 35 -14.69 0.63 -11.62
C ILE A 35 -15.64 -0.27 -10.83
N VAL A 36 -15.39 -0.49 -9.55
CA VAL A 36 -16.25 -1.35 -8.69
C VAL A 36 -17.69 -0.83 -8.62
N VAL A 37 -17.87 0.50 -8.58
CA VAL A 37 -19.19 1.13 -8.44
C VAL A 37 -19.96 1.17 -9.76
N PHE A 38 -19.30 1.54 -10.86
CA PHE A 38 -19.98 1.85 -12.12
C PHE A 38 -19.87 0.76 -13.18
N SER A 39 -18.87 -0.13 -13.10
CA SER A 39 -18.63 -1.18 -14.09
C SER A 39 -17.93 -2.37 -13.42
N PRO A 40 -18.57 -3.03 -12.45
CA PRO A 40 -17.95 -4.08 -11.68
C PRO A 40 -17.51 -5.22 -12.61
N PRO A 41 -16.24 -5.64 -12.55
CA PRO A 41 -15.77 -6.74 -13.37
C PRO A 41 -16.35 -8.07 -12.89
N GLU A 42 -16.18 -9.12 -13.71
CA GLU A 42 -16.51 -10.48 -13.31
C GLU A 42 -15.73 -10.85 -12.03
N ARG A 43 -16.47 -11.16 -10.96
CA ARG A 43 -15.90 -11.46 -9.64
C ARG A 43 -15.69 -12.95 -9.49
N ARG A 44 -14.53 -13.32 -8.97
CA ARG A 44 -14.26 -14.66 -8.47
C ARG A 44 -15.10 -14.89 -7.21
N PRO A 45 -15.64 -16.10 -7.01
CA PRO A 45 -16.47 -16.38 -5.84
C PRO A 45 -15.68 -16.12 -4.56
N ALA A 46 -16.29 -15.36 -3.64
CA ALA A 46 -15.70 -15.11 -2.34
C ALA A 46 -15.58 -16.43 -1.54
N PRO A 47 -14.50 -16.60 -0.74
CA PRO A 47 -14.41 -17.71 0.19
C PRO A 47 -15.61 -17.68 1.15
N ARG A 48 -16.25 -18.83 1.38
CA ARG A 48 -17.40 -18.93 2.31
C ARG A 48 -17.03 -18.52 3.74
N ARG A 49 -15.78 -18.74 4.15
CA ARG A 49 -15.21 -18.33 5.44
C ARG A 49 -13.74 -18.01 5.27
N ILE A 50 -13.27 -17.00 6.00
CA ILE A 50 -11.86 -16.72 6.17
C ILE A 50 -11.37 -17.57 7.35
N PRO A 51 -10.36 -18.45 7.18
CA PRO A 51 -9.83 -19.23 8.28
C PRO A 51 -9.23 -18.32 9.35
N ALA A 52 -9.30 -18.72 10.62
CA ALA A 52 -8.73 -17.95 11.73
C ALA A 52 -7.24 -17.63 11.51
N VAL A 53 -6.49 -18.56 10.91
CA VAL A 53 -5.09 -18.35 10.52
C VAL A 53 -4.94 -17.17 9.56
N GLY A 54 -5.84 -17.02 8.59
CA GLY A 54 -5.82 -15.89 7.66
C GLY A 54 -6.10 -14.56 8.34
N TRP A 55 -7.05 -14.55 9.30
CA TRP A 55 -7.29 -13.38 10.13
C TRP A 55 -6.06 -12.97 10.94
N VAL A 56 -5.48 -13.92 11.68
CA VAL A 56 -4.29 -13.68 12.52
C VAL A 56 -3.10 -13.23 11.69
N ALA A 57 -2.87 -13.86 10.53
CA ALA A 57 -1.76 -13.53 9.65
C ALA A 57 -1.79 -12.07 9.14
N TRP A 58 -2.97 -11.46 9.03
CA TRP A 58 -3.12 -10.07 8.60
C TRP A 58 -3.32 -9.10 9.76
N SER A 59 -4.13 -9.45 10.75
CA SER A 59 -4.46 -8.55 11.85
C SER A 59 -3.26 -8.31 12.77
N VAL A 60 -2.46 -9.35 13.06
CA VAL A 60 -1.32 -9.22 13.98
C VAL A 60 -0.28 -8.24 13.44
N PRO A 61 0.24 -8.36 12.20
CA PRO A 61 1.18 -7.37 11.67
C PRO A 61 0.58 -5.96 11.65
N VAL A 62 -0.67 -5.81 11.19
CA VAL A 62 -1.31 -4.48 11.11
C VAL A 62 -1.42 -3.84 12.49
N VAL A 63 -1.88 -4.57 13.49
CA VAL A 63 -2.03 -4.04 14.86
C VAL A 63 -0.67 -3.74 15.48
N VAL A 64 0.30 -4.64 15.33
CA VAL A 64 1.65 -4.45 15.90
C VAL A 64 2.35 -3.25 15.26
N PHE A 65 2.39 -3.15 13.94
CA PHE A 65 3.03 -2.01 13.27
C PHE A 65 2.30 -0.69 13.55
N SER A 66 0.96 -0.69 13.58
CA SER A 66 0.20 0.51 13.96
C SER A 66 0.47 0.93 15.41
N ALA A 67 0.55 -0.03 16.33
CA ALA A 67 0.82 0.25 17.74
C ALA A 67 2.25 0.76 17.94
N LEU A 68 3.24 0.16 17.27
CA LEU A 68 4.63 0.62 17.29
C LEU A 68 4.76 2.04 16.74
N GLU A 69 4.12 2.32 15.60
CA GLU A 69 4.10 3.66 15.01
C GLU A 69 3.51 4.69 15.98
N LEU A 70 2.36 4.36 16.58
CA LEU A 70 1.67 5.25 17.51
C LEU A 70 2.47 5.50 18.79
N VAL A 71 3.05 4.46 19.37
CA VAL A 71 3.86 4.55 20.60
C VAL A 71 5.14 5.34 20.36
N ASN A 72 5.85 5.06 19.27
CA ASN A 72 7.09 5.76 18.95
C ASN A 72 6.81 7.22 18.59
N SER A 73 5.74 7.49 17.84
CA SER A 73 5.36 8.85 17.45
C SER A 73 4.85 9.67 18.64
N LEU A 74 3.82 9.20 19.36
CA LEU A 74 3.15 9.98 20.42
C LEU A 74 3.82 9.86 21.78
N GLY A 75 4.42 8.71 22.08
CA GLY A 75 5.02 8.42 23.38
C GLY A 75 6.49 8.83 23.49
N PHE A 76 7.22 8.73 22.37
CA PHE A 76 8.67 8.97 22.32
C PHE A 76 9.08 10.07 21.34
N ASP A 77 8.12 10.84 20.80
CA ASP A 77 8.36 11.96 19.87
C ASP A 77 9.22 11.58 18.65
N SER A 78 9.12 10.32 18.20
CA SER A 78 9.94 9.76 17.12
C SER A 78 11.46 9.91 17.34
N ALA A 79 11.91 9.87 18.61
CA ALA A 79 13.31 10.02 18.97
C ALA A 79 14.22 9.02 18.22
N PRO A 80 15.50 9.35 17.97
CA PRO A 80 16.43 8.45 17.27
C PRO A 80 16.57 7.06 17.90
N GLU A 81 16.39 6.95 19.22
CA GLU A 81 16.40 5.68 19.96
C GLU A 81 15.09 4.88 19.80
N HIS A 82 14.01 5.55 19.40
CA HIS A 82 12.67 5.02 19.20
C HIS A 82 12.08 5.48 17.85
N PRO A 83 12.74 5.19 16.71
CA PRO A 83 12.30 5.69 15.42
C PRO A 83 10.97 5.03 15.05
N THR A 84 10.11 5.79 14.38
CA THR A 84 8.89 5.26 13.77
C THR A 84 9.23 4.34 12.59
N TRP A 85 8.31 3.47 12.21
CA TRP A 85 8.44 2.66 11.01
C TRP A 85 8.53 3.53 9.76
N SER A 86 7.81 4.66 9.71
CA SER A 86 7.94 5.65 8.64
C SER A 86 9.38 6.13 8.46
N VAL A 87 10.05 6.55 9.53
CA VAL A 87 11.47 6.97 9.50
C VAL A 87 12.38 5.84 9.06
N LEU A 88 12.15 4.62 9.54
CA LEU A 88 12.94 3.45 9.12
C LEU A 88 12.78 3.11 7.64
N MET A 89 11.63 3.44 7.04
CA MET A 89 11.36 3.21 5.62
C MET A 89 11.89 4.31 4.70
N ASP A 90 12.29 5.48 5.21
CA ASP A 90 12.80 6.58 4.38
C ASP A 90 13.94 6.18 3.43
N PRO A 91 14.96 5.40 3.84
CA PRO A 91 16.02 4.98 2.92
C PRO A 91 15.51 4.07 1.81
N VAL A 92 14.54 3.20 2.12
CA VAL A 92 13.91 2.30 1.15
C VAL A 92 13.07 3.12 0.17
N LEU A 93 12.26 4.05 0.70
CA LEU A 93 11.43 4.92 -0.09
C LEU A 93 12.23 5.96 -0.85
N ALA A 94 13.46 6.30 -0.46
CA ALA A 94 14.35 7.16 -1.23
C ALA A 94 14.83 6.47 -2.52
N TRP A 95 14.87 5.14 -2.55
CA TRP A 95 15.33 4.36 -3.69
C TRP A 95 14.22 4.17 -4.74
N PRO A 96 14.31 4.79 -5.95
CA PRO A 96 13.24 4.73 -6.94
C PRO A 96 12.80 3.32 -7.35
N PRO A 97 13.71 2.34 -7.57
CA PRO A 97 13.30 0.97 -7.86
C PRO A 97 12.40 0.34 -6.79
N ALA A 98 12.66 0.59 -5.50
CA ALA A 98 11.79 0.08 -4.43
C ALA A 98 10.38 0.68 -4.52
N ARG A 99 10.26 1.98 -4.78
CA ARG A 99 8.94 2.63 -5.00
C ARG A 99 8.22 2.04 -6.21
N MET A 100 8.91 1.87 -7.33
CA MET A 100 8.33 1.28 -8.55
C MET A 100 7.80 -0.15 -8.27
N VAL A 101 8.58 -0.98 -7.58
CA VAL A 101 8.15 -2.33 -7.19
C VAL A 101 6.95 -2.27 -6.25
N ALA A 102 6.98 -1.41 -5.23
CA ALA A 102 5.89 -1.26 -4.28
C ALA A 102 4.59 -0.82 -4.96
N ILE A 103 4.64 0.19 -5.84
CA ILE A 103 3.49 0.68 -6.61
C ILE A 103 2.96 -0.41 -7.54
N PHE A 104 3.83 -1.15 -8.22
CA PHE A 104 3.40 -2.25 -9.07
C PHE A 104 2.68 -3.34 -8.28
N LEU A 105 3.24 -3.77 -7.14
CA LEU A 105 2.61 -4.76 -6.26
C LEU A 105 1.27 -4.24 -5.72
N TRP A 106 1.19 -2.96 -5.37
CA TRP A 106 -0.04 -2.30 -4.94
C TRP A 106 -1.14 -2.37 -6.00
N LEU A 107 -0.81 -2.06 -7.27
CA LEU A 107 -1.73 -2.16 -8.39
C LEU A 107 -2.23 -3.59 -8.65
N VAL A 108 -1.31 -4.57 -8.57
CA VAL A 108 -1.66 -5.98 -8.75
C VAL A 108 -2.59 -6.46 -7.63
N ALA A 109 -2.26 -6.14 -6.37
CA ALA A 109 -3.06 -6.50 -5.22
C ALA A 109 -4.46 -5.86 -5.29
N GLY A 110 -4.54 -4.57 -5.60
CA GLY A 110 -5.80 -3.85 -5.78
C GLY A 110 -6.66 -4.46 -6.90
N TRP A 111 -6.06 -4.79 -8.05
CA TRP A 111 -6.79 -5.41 -9.15
C TRP A 111 -7.25 -6.85 -8.84
N GLU A 112 -6.49 -7.62 -8.07
CA GLU A 112 -6.94 -8.91 -7.55
C GLU A 112 -8.09 -8.76 -6.55
N LEU A 113 -8.10 -7.70 -5.73
CA LEU A 113 -9.18 -7.41 -4.79
C LEU A 113 -10.47 -7.01 -5.50
N VAL A 114 -10.38 -6.15 -6.53
CA VAL A 114 -11.53 -5.72 -7.34
C VAL A 114 -12.22 -6.90 -8.07
N ARG A 115 -11.46 -7.95 -8.39
CA ARG A 115 -11.97 -9.18 -9.03
C ARG A 115 -12.44 -10.24 -8.03
N ARG A 116 -12.54 -9.93 -6.75
CA ARG A 116 -13.10 -10.81 -5.70
C ARG A 116 -14.39 -10.24 -5.15
#